data_AF-A0A9P0P8M4-F1
#
_entry.id   AF-A0A9P0P8M4-F1
#
_cell.length_a   1.000
_cell.length_b   1.000
_cell.length_c   1.000
_cell.angle_alpha   90.00
_cell.angle_beta   90.00
_cell.angle_gamma   90.00
#
_symmetry.space_group_name_H-M   'P 1'
#
loop_
_entity.id
_entity.type
_entity.pdbx_description
1 polymer ?
#
loop_
_entity_poly.entity_id
_entity_poly.type
_entity_poly.pdbx_seq_one_letter_code
_entity_poly.pdbx_strand_id
1 'polypeptide(L)'
;MLLKAIIAVVLVTGTLSDTVKVSIYYEALCGDSIRFIAQQLHPNFPKLADYIDLDLVPYGKAVHSNIHGTYYFSCQHGPAECKGNVYQSCALSQNQGDRKNVEFVNCIMRRNPDHFVNVEKLQR
;
A
#
# COMPACT_ATOMS: atom_id res chain seq x y z
N MET A 1 -43.15 31.08 37.03
CA MET A 1 -42.30 29.88 37.13
C MET A 1 -41.70 29.62 35.77
N LEU A 2 -40.37 29.71 35.67
CA LEU A 2 -39.60 29.79 34.43
C LEU A 2 -39.52 28.42 33.73
N LEU A 3 -40.00 28.31 32.49
CA LEU A 3 -39.65 27.20 31.60
C LEU A 3 -38.20 27.41 31.13
N LYS A 4 -37.26 26.61 31.64
CA LYS A 4 -35.88 26.55 31.12
C LYS A 4 -35.88 25.72 29.84
N ALA A 5 -35.80 26.37 28.69
CA ALA A 5 -35.53 25.69 27.43
C ALA A 5 -34.06 25.22 27.41
N ILE A 6 -33.84 23.91 27.44
CA ILE A 6 -32.51 23.32 27.27
C ILE A 6 -32.27 23.25 25.76
N ILE A 7 -31.41 24.13 25.25
CA ILE A 7 -30.92 24.07 23.87
C ILE A 7 -29.88 22.94 23.83
N ALA A 8 -30.26 21.78 23.30
CA ALA A 8 -29.30 20.73 22.98
C ALA A 8 -28.48 21.17 21.76
N VAL A 9 -27.24 21.60 21.98
CA VAL A 9 -26.28 21.82 20.89
C VAL A 9 -25.80 20.45 20.41
N VAL A 10 -26.40 19.96 19.33
CA VAL A 10 -25.89 18.80 18.61
C VAL A 10 -24.72 19.27 17.75
N LEU A 11 -23.49 19.02 18.19
CA LEU A 11 -22.30 19.14 17.35
C LEU A 11 -22.32 17.97 16.35
N VAL A 12 -22.85 18.22 15.16
CA VAL A 12 -22.68 17.30 14.02
C VAL A 12 -21.24 17.47 13.52
N THR A 13 -20.31 16.69 14.07
CA THR A 13 -18.94 16.61 13.55
C THR A 13 -18.89 15.62 12.39
N GLY A 14 -19.50 16.01 11.27
CA GLY A 14 -19.37 15.26 10.01
C GLY A 14 -18.15 15.79 9.24
N THR A 15 -17.01 15.12 9.33
CA THR A 15 -15.93 15.35 8.38
C THR A 15 -16.28 14.60 7.10
N LEU A 16 -16.85 15.29 6.11
CA LEU A 16 -16.81 14.83 4.73
C LEU A 16 -15.33 14.91 4.31
N SER A 17 -14.59 13.81 4.45
CA SER A 17 -13.25 13.71 3.89
C SER A 17 -13.41 13.68 2.38
N ASP A 18 -13.14 14.82 1.73
CA ASP A 18 -13.29 15.02 0.28
C ASP A 18 -12.11 14.39 -0.50
N THR A 19 -11.59 13.28 0.02
CA THR A 19 -10.42 12.57 -0.50
C THR A 19 -10.82 11.66 -1.65
N VAL A 20 -10.03 11.69 -2.72
CA VAL A 20 -10.21 10.80 -3.87
C VAL A 20 -9.50 9.47 -3.58
N LYS A 21 -10.23 8.36 -3.68
CA LYS A 21 -9.60 7.04 -3.58
C LYS A 21 -8.70 6.78 -4.78
N VAL A 22 -7.43 6.46 -4.53
CA VAL A 22 -6.44 6.14 -5.55
C VAL A 22 -5.82 4.78 -5.24
N SER A 23 -6.11 3.77 -6.07
CA SER A 23 -5.47 2.44 -5.96
C SER A 23 -4.36 2.30 -6.99
N ILE A 24 -3.16 1.93 -6.54
CA ILE A 24 -1.97 1.77 -7.38
C ILE A 24 -1.57 0.29 -7.37
N TYR A 25 -1.73 -0.35 -8.52
CA TYR A 25 -1.36 -1.75 -8.74
C TYR A 25 0.04 -1.82 -9.33
N TYR A 26 0.94 -2.54 -8.68
CA TYR A 26 2.36 -2.57 -9.07
C TYR A 26 2.99 -3.94 -8.80
N GLU A 27 4.19 -4.17 -9.35
CA GLU A 27 4.97 -5.40 -9.15
C GLU A 27 6.29 -5.06 -8.46
N ALA A 28 6.71 -5.88 -7.50
CA ALA A 28 7.88 -5.60 -6.68
C ALA A 28 9.19 -5.48 -7.47
N LEU A 29 9.32 -6.16 -8.62
CA LEU A 29 10.53 -6.16 -9.46
C LEU A 29 10.36 -5.48 -10.82
N CYS A 30 9.16 -4.99 -11.16
CA CYS A 30 8.95 -4.29 -12.42
C CYS A 30 9.65 -2.92 -12.42
N GLY A 31 10.52 -2.69 -13.41
CA GLY A 31 11.28 -1.45 -13.53
C GLY A 31 10.41 -0.18 -13.63
N ASP A 32 9.26 -0.26 -14.30
CA ASP A 32 8.31 0.85 -14.39
C ASP A 32 7.63 1.14 -13.05
N SER A 33 7.21 0.09 -12.33
CA SER A 33 6.67 0.23 -10.98
C SER A 33 7.66 0.90 -10.03
N ILE A 34 8.93 0.46 -10.04
CA ILE A 34 10.00 1.05 -9.25
C ILE A 34 10.18 2.54 -9.59
N ARG A 35 10.26 2.88 -10.89
CA ARG A 35 10.41 4.27 -11.33
C ARG A 35 9.22 5.14 -10.91
N PHE A 36 7.99 4.66 -11.11
CA PHE A 36 6.79 5.39 -10.73
C PHE A 36 6.77 5.69 -9.22
N ILE A 37 6.99 4.67 -8.37
CA ILE A 37 7.01 4.87 -6.92
C ILE A 37 8.12 5.84 -6.52
N ALA A 38 9.34 5.64 -7.01
CA ALA A 38 10.51 6.39 -6.54
C ALA A 38 10.58 7.83 -7.08
N GLN A 39 10.13 8.04 -8.31
CA GLN A 39 10.32 9.31 -9.02
C GLN A 39 9.04 10.14 -9.12
N GLN A 40 7.87 9.52 -8.98
CA GLN A 40 6.58 10.21 -9.13
C GLN A 40 5.79 10.21 -7.83
N LEU A 41 5.44 9.04 -7.29
CA LEU A 41 4.59 8.97 -6.10
C LEU A 41 5.30 9.53 -4.86
N HIS A 42 6.42 8.94 -4.45
CA HIS A 42 7.12 9.29 -3.22
C HIS A 42 7.47 10.79 -3.07
N PRO A 43 8.12 11.45 -4.05
CA PRO A 43 8.49 12.86 -3.90
C PRO A 43 7.28 13.81 -3.91
N ASN A 44 6.14 13.41 -4.50
CA ASN A 44 4.94 14.24 -4.60
C ASN A 44 3.90 13.91 -3.54
N PHE A 45 4.00 12.76 -2.85
CA PHE A 45 3.02 12.32 -1.87
C PHE A 45 2.74 13.34 -0.75
N PRO A 46 3.72 14.10 -0.21
CA PRO A 46 3.42 15.16 0.76
C PRO A 46 2.46 16.23 0.26
N LYS A 47 2.37 16.47 -1.05
CA LYS A 47 1.42 17.41 -1.66
C LYS A 47 0.07 16.78 -1.97
N LEU A 48 -0.01 15.45 -1.97
CA LEU A 48 -1.21 14.67 -2.32
C LEU A 48 -1.92 14.12 -1.08
N ALA A 49 -1.19 13.94 0.04
CA ALA A 49 -1.64 13.19 1.21
C ALA A 49 -2.97 13.67 1.81
N ASP A 50 -3.27 14.96 1.73
CA ASP A 50 -4.51 15.54 2.26
C ASP A 50 -5.70 15.39 1.28
N TYR A 51 -5.45 15.00 0.03
CA TYR A 51 -6.43 14.95 -1.05
C TYR A 51 -6.76 13.53 -1.52
N ILE A 52 -5.98 12.53 -1.13
CA ILE A 52 -6.17 11.14 -1.59
C ILE A 52 -6.23 10.15 -0.43
N ASP A 53 -7.08 9.15 -0.59
CA ASP A 53 -7.07 7.90 0.20
C ASP A 53 -6.31 6.86 -0.64
N LEU A 54 -5.05 6.59 -0.27
CA LEU A 54 -4.13 5.83 -1.09
C LEU A 54 -4.13 4.34 -0.73
N ASP A 55 -4.37 3.52 -1.73
CA ASP A 55 -4.32 2.07 -1.64
C ASP A 55 -3.18 1.51 -2.52
N LEU A 56 -2.17 0.90 -1.90
CA LEU A 56 -1.02 0.33 -2.58
C LEU A 56 -1.18 -1.19 -2.69
N VAL A 57 -1.27 -1.71 -3.92
CA VAL A 57 -1.58 -3.12 -4.19
C VAL A 57 -0.42 -3.80 -4.94
N PRO A 58 0.54 -4.44 -4.23
CA PRO A 58 1.61 -5.20 -4.85
C PRO A 58 1.08 -6.54 -5.38
N TYR A 59 0.75 -6.58 -6.66
CA TYR A 59 0.24 -7.76 -7.36
C TYR A 59 0.57 -7.67 -8.86
N GLY A 60 0.13 -6.57 -9.49
CA GLY A 60 0.39 -6.23 -10.90
C GLY A 60 -0.01 -7.35 -11.85
N LYS A 61 0.95 -7.91 -12.60
CA LYS A 61 0.71 -8.96 -13.60
C LYS A 61 0.79 -10.38 -13.05
N ALA A 62 0.84 -10.54 -11.73
CA ALA A 62 0.75 -11.86 -11.15
C ALA A 62 -0.55 -12.55 -11.59
N VAL A 63 -0.47 -13.84 -11.83
CA VAL A 63 -1.63 -14.71 -12.03
C VAL A 63 -1.72 -15.68 -10.87
N HIS A 64 -2.93 -16.11 -10.52
CA HIS A 64 -3.12 -17.06 -9.44
C HIS A 64 -4.09 -18.18 -9.83
N SER A 65 -3.94 -19.30 -9.14
CA SER A 65 -4.91 -20.39 -9.15
C SER A 65 -5.28 -20.74 -7.71
N ASN A 66 -6.53 -21.17 -7.50
CA ASN A 66 -6.99 -21.71 -6.22
C ASN A 66 -7.17 -23.21 -6.36
N ILE A 67 -6.37 -23.98 -5.63
CA ILE A 67 -6.45 -25.43 -5.59
C ILE A 67 -6.82 -25.83 -4.16
N HIS A 68 -8.04 -26.31 -3.98
CA HIS A 68 -8.59 -26.75 -2.68
C HIS A 68 -8.44 -25.69 -1.57
N GLY A 69 -8.71 -24.42 -1.88
CA GLY A 69 -8.62 -23.32 -0.92
C GLY A 69 -7.23 -22.72 -0.76
N THR A 70 -6.21 -23.31 -1.39
CA THR A 70 -4.84 -22.76 -1.37
C THR A 70 -4.58 -21.95 -2.64
N TYR A 71 -4.11 -20.71 -2.47
CA TYR A 71 -3.74 -19.84 -3.58
C TYR A 71 -2.27 -20.05 -3.97
N TYR A 72 -2.04 -20.25 -5.27
CA TYR A 72 -0.72 -20.33 -5.88
C TYR A 72 -0.54 -19.17 -6.84
N PHE A 73 0.59 -18.48 -6.75
CA PHE A 73 0.88 -17.28 -7.53
C PHE A 73 2.06 -17.50 -8.48
N SER A 74 1.95 -16.94 -9.69
CA SER A 74 3.03 -16.86 -10.67
C SER A 74 3.20 -15.42 -11.12
N CYS A 75 4.43 -14.91 -11.12
CA CYS A 75 4.74 -13.50 -11.39
C CYS A 75 5.68 -13.37 -12.61
N GLN A 76 5.67 -12.21 -13.27
CA GLN A 76 6.40 -11.98 -14.52
C GLN A 76 7.91 -12.10 -14.34
N HIS A 77 8.43 -11.65 -13.19
CA HIS A 77 9.87 -11.65 -12.89
C HIS A 77 10.27 -12.80 -11.94
N GLY A 78 9.47 -13.88 -11.92
CA GLY A 78 9.77 -15.13 -11.21
C GLY A 78 9.45 -15.11 -9.70
N PRO A 79 9.87 -16.15 -8.96
CA PRO A 79 9.47 -16.35 -7.57
C PRO A 79 9.90 -15.24 -6.61
N ALA A 80 11.03 -14.58 -6.87
CA ALA A 80 11.52 -13.47 -6.05
C ALA A 80 10.55 -12.27 -6.08
N GLU A 81 9.92 -11.99 -7.24
CA GLU A 81 8.88 -10.98 -7.34
C GLU A 81 7.63 -11.36 -6.55
N CYS A 82 7.15 -12.60 -6.68
CA CYS A 82 6.00 -13.06 -5.89
C CYS A 82 6.27 -12.92 -4.39
N LYS A 83 7.47 -13.28 -3.93
CA LYS A 83 7.88 -13.12 -2.54
C LYS A 83 7.91 -11.65 -2.14
N GLY A 84 8.46 -10.79 -2.98
CA GLY A 84 8.45 -9.34 -2.80
C GLY A 84 7.05 -8.76 -2.70
N ASN A 85 6.12 -9.19 -3.56
CA ASN A 85 4.71 -8.79 -3.52
C ASN A 85 4.03 -9.20 -2.21
N VAL A 86 4.27 -10.42 -1.74
CA VAL A 86 3.76 -10.92 -0.45
C VAL A 86 4.33 -10.11 0.72
N TYR A 87 5.65 -9.91 0.78
CA TYR A 87 6.27 -9.15 1.87
C TYR A 87 5.75 -7.71 1.96
N GLN A 88 5.58 -7.06 0.81
CA GLN A 88 5.02 -5.72 0.76
C GLN A 88 3.54 -5.71 1.19
N SER A 89 2.73 -6.66 0.72
CA SER A 89 1.33 -6.85 1.18
C SER A 89 1.25 -7.01 2.70
N CYS A 90 2.09 -7.88 3.28
CA CYS A 90 2.14 -8.09 4.72
C CYS A 90 2.48 -6.80 5.48
N ALA A 91 3.52 -6.09 5.08
CA ALA A 91 3.91 -4.85 5.75
C ALA A 91 2.84 -3.75 5.64
N LEU A 92 2.21 -3.60 4.47
CA LEU A 92 1.12 -2.65 4.25
C LEU A 92 -0.10 -2.95 5.13
N SER A 93 -0.43 -4.24 5.35
CA SER A 93 -1.52 -4.64 6.26
C SER A 93 -1.28 -4.28 7.74
N GLN A 94 -0.02 -4.08 8.14
CA GLN A 94 0.37 -3.81 9.53
C GLN A 94 0.72 -2.34 9.77
N ASN A 95 1.08 -1.61 8.73
CA ASN A 95 1.42 -0.20 8.82
C ASN A 95 0.18 0.66 9.04
N GLN A 96 0.39 1.81 9.67
CA GLN A 96 -0.65 2.81 9.91
C GLN A 96 -0.30 4.07 9.13
N GLY A 97 -1.16 4.44 8.19
CA GLY A 97 -1.11 5.69 7.42
C GLY A 97 -0.31 5.64 6.12
N ASP A 98 -0.84 6.34 5.12
CA ASP A 98 -0.36 6.30 3.74
C ASP A 98 1.07 6.82 3.58
N ARG A 99 1.46 7.83 4.37
CA ARG A 99 2.84 8.35 4.34
C ARG A 99 3.86 7.27 4.68
N LYS A 100 3.59 6.50 5.73
CA LYS A 100 4.45 5.38 6.15
C LYS A 100 4.47 4.28 5.10
N ASN A 101 3.33 4.01 4.47
CA ASN A 101 3.21 3.05 3.39
C ASN A 101 4.07 3.45 2.17
N VAL A 102 3.95 4.70 1.72
CA VAL A 102 4.73 5.22 0.59
C VAL A 102 6.24 5.22 0.89
N GLU A 103 6.64 5.63 2.10
CA GLU A 103 8.04 5.58 2.54
C GLU A 103 8.59 4.14 2.55
N PHE A 104 7.83 3.21 3.10
CA PHE A 104 8.20 1.79 3.15
C PHE A 104 8.36 1.20 1.73
N VAL A 105 7.34 1.36 0.88
CA VAL A 105 7.34 0.82 -0.49
C VAL A 105 8.47 1.43 -1.31
N ASN A 106 8.69 2.75 -1.22
CA ASN A 106 9.83 3.40 -1.86
C ASN A 106 11.18 2.85 -1.36
N CYS A 107 11.34 2.65 -0.05
CA CYS A 107 12.58 2.15 0.52
C CYS A 107 12.90 0.74 0.02
N ILE A 108 11.93 -0.17 0.03
CA ILE A 108 12.15 -1.57 -0.33
C ILE A 108 12.34 -1.75 -1.84
N MET A 109 11.62 -0.98 -2.67
CA MET A 109 11.71 -1.08 -4.14
C MET A 109 12.96 -0.41 -4.74
N ARG A 110 13.57 0.57 -4.04
CA ARG A 110 14.83 1.20 -4.49
C ARG A 110 16.08 0.37 -4.22
N ARG A 111 16.00 -0.65 -3.35
CA ARG A 111 17.12 -1.55 -3.08
C ARG A 111 17.32 -2.50 -4.25
N ASN A 112 18.56 -2.98 -4.44
CA ASN A 112 18.91 -3.93 -5.49
C ASN A 112 17.93 -5.14 -5.47
N PRO A 113 17.34 -5.54 -6.61
CA PRO A 113 16.49 -6.73 -6.76
C PRO A 113 17.00 -7.99 -6.04
N ASP A 114 18.32 -8.13 -5.90
CA ASP A 114 18.98 -9.22 -5.17
C ASP A 114 18.61 -9.30 -3.68
N HIS A 115 17.95 -8.28 -3.10
CA HIS A 115 17.58 -8.28 -1.68
C HIS A 115 16.53 -9.35 -1.36
N PHE A 116 15.59 -9.63 -2.26
CA PHE A 116 14.59 -10.69 -2.06
C PHE A 116 15.18 -12.10 -2.15
N VAL A 117 16.32 -12.26 -2.86
CA VAL A 117 17.05 -13.52 -2.99
C VAL A 117 17.74 -13.91 -1.67
N ASN A 118 18.13 -12.93 -0.85
CA ASN A 118 18.90 -13.20 0.37
C ASN A 118 18.06 -13.44 1.64
N VAL A 119 16.75 -13.16 1.61
CA VAL A 119 15.87 -13.44 2.76
C VAL A 119 15.75 -14.95 3.02
N GLU A 120 15.92 -15.77 1.98
CA GLU A 120 15.84 -17.23 2.06
C GLU A 120 17.02 -17.88 2.81
N LYS A 121 18.15 -17.18 2.92
CA LYS A 121 19.32 -17.63 3.70
C LYS A 121 19.20 -17.34 5.20
N LEU A 122 18.21 -16.54 5.61
CA LEU A 122 17.96 -16.21 7.01
C LEU A 122 16.83 -17.04 7.64
N GLN A 123 16.17 -17.89 6.85
CA GLN A 123 15.08 -18.79 7.30
C GLN A 123 15.50 -20.27 7.31
N ARG A 124 16.81 -20.56 7.31
CA ARG A 124 17.38 -21.89 7.57
C ARG A 124 18.31 -21.83 8.77
#